data_AF-A0AAP8ZYS5-F1
#
_entry.id   AF-A0AAP8ZYS5-F1
#
_cell.length_a   1.000
_cell.length_b   1.000
_cell.length_c   1.000
_cell.angle_alpha   90.00
_cell.angle_beta   90.00
_cell.angle_gamma   90.00
#
_symmetry.space_group_name_H-M   'P 1'
#
loop_
_entity.id
_entity.type
_entity.pdbx_description
1 polymer ?
#
loop_
_entity_poly.entity_id
_entity_poly.type
_entity_poly.pdbx_seq_one_letter_code
_entity_poly.pdbx_strand_id
1 'polypeptide(L)'
;MGFFTNTSIADVVENKKITLAHNPNFVIFKNKNSTKVPVAINLTVVATYAGGDEYPEATEFSIIEVSTGIKHTFRGTNKKENLNSNTFLLNSNQSITAENIRIALMKDSWLKNNFEITIPFDINGTNIKNGNTIYITSKGAGEQFTFTFENLNSTFLRLNGNPESSSNSDSIDGGKGKTEIELELYSDTNCFLGVKDIPTEADFGTYTTTLSKHYFQDELWFETNNLLSKKVNYKTDFLTSSDWVDTGTYTDYRYIAKTFDGETRTPFYISNVLYVLNGYDYTLNENDLTDYVYDTLYPTVVQPLTNAPDKNYVIGQTEYFNFILSDMQHNINITPEFNFGLTYKYYTPSGDYITTVNRQNKNRKKMYVVNTIQLNPDIEGVEKNTNKTVGSFTVALNKDNTPISKELKYNVVPECLNRTNEFAFLNRLGGWDSFNFGGTWSTEFKTDASTVYKTLLPDYKISSEIESVFKKEIEEQFSIKSDIVDYNTVEWLRELAASKVVYELYSLKYVIVDDLNLKYNDDDDNYQVEMKYHYSDNFNSVIKG
;
A
#
# COMPACT_ATOMS: atom_id res chain seq x y z
N MET A 1 -4.41 5.43 -17.32
CA MET A 1 -5.22 6.56 -16.87
C MET A 1 -6.63 6.11 -16.69
N GLY A 2 -7.19 6.31 -15.50
CA GLY A 2 -8.57 6.02 -15.14
C GLY A 2 -9.56 6.99 -15.77
N PHE A 3 -10.78 6.98 -15.23
CA PHE A 3 -11.94 7.63 -15.79
C PHE A 3 -12.43 8.73 -14.85
N PHE A 4 -12.32 9.98 -15.28
CA PHE A 4 -12.90 11.11 -14.57
C PHE A 4 -14.41 11.19 -14.86
N THR A 5 -15.22 11.09 -13.81
CA THR A 5 -16.65 11.44 -13.88
C THR A 5 -16.85 12.94 -13.67
N ASN A 6 -15.90 13.61 -13.01
CA ASN A 6 -15.86 15.07 -12.90
C ASN A 6 -14.41 15.56 -12.84
N THR A 7 -13.93 16.15 -13.94
CA THR A 7 -12.56 16.66 -14.07
C THR A 7 -12.33 17.98 -13.33
N SER A 8 -13.36 18.60 -12.74
CA SER A 8 -13.21 19.87 -12.03
C SER A 8 -12.79 19.72 -10.57
N ILE A 9 -12.91 18.53 -9.96
CA ILE A 9 -12.77 18.34 -8.50
C ILE A 9 -11.31 18.25 -8.06
N ALA A 10 -10.56 17.28 -8.57
CA ALA A 10 -9.21 17.00 -8.12
C ALA A 10 -8.31 16.55 -9.28
N ASP A 11 -7.02 16.86 -9.17
CA ASP A 11 -5.99 16.15 -9.92
C ASP A 11 -5.64 14.85 -9.19
N VAL A 12 -5.40 13.78 -9.96
CA VAL A 12 -5.20 12.43 -9.43
C VAL A 12 -3.82 11.93 -9.88
N VAL A 13 -2.98 11.57 -8.91
CA VAL A 13 -1.79 10.77 -9.16
C VAL A 13 -2.18 9.31 -8.93
N GLU A 14 -2.17 8.53 -10.02
CA GLU A 14 -2.64 7.15 -10.01
C GLU A 14 -1.65 6.19 -9.35
N ASN A 15 -2.19 5.13 -8.77
CA ASN A 15 -1.42 3.96 -8.41
C ASN A 15 -0.66 3.39 -9.60
N LYS A 16 0.45 2.71 -9.31
CA LYS A 16 1.08 1.83 -10.29
C LYS A 16 0.14 0.68 -10.63
N LYS A 17 0.11 0.28 -11.90
CA LYS A 17 -0.87 -0.68 -12.44
C LYS A 17 -0.72 -2.07 -11.86
N ILE A 18 0.53 -2.49 -11.62
CA ILE A 18 0.86 -3.83 -11.15
C ILE A 18 1.99 -3.76 -10.13
N THR A 19 1.74 -4.31 -8.94
CA THR A 19 2.55 -4.05 -7.75
C THR A 19 2.64 -5.26 -6.83
N LEU A 20 3.54 -5.21 -5.85
CA LEU A 20 3.67 -6.19 -4.77
C LEU A 20 2.77 -5.82 -3.58
N ALA A 21 2.06 -6.81 -3.03
CA ALA A 21 1.06 -6.63 -1.98
C ALA A 21 1.63 -6.07 -0.68
N HIS A 22 2.86 -6.41 -0.34
CA HIS A 22 3.49 -6.00 0.90
C HIS A 22 4.33 -4.72 0.77
N ASN A 23 4.17 -4.00 -0.34
CA ASN A 23 4.78 -2.71 -0.60
C ASN A 23 3.71 -1.64 -0.79
N PRO A 24 3.94 -0.40 -0.33
CA PRO A 24 2.96 0.67 -0.48
C PRO A 24 2.65 0.97 -1.95
N ASN A 25 1.40 1.28 -2.24
CA ASN A 25 0.96 1.84 -3.51
C ASN A 25 -0.10 2.91 -3.24
N PHE A 26 0.20 4.15 -3.62
CA PHE A 26 -0.61 5.31 -3.24
C PHE A 26 -1.40 5.88 -4.42
N VAL A 27 -2.65 6.25 -4.17
CA VAL A 27 -3.36 7.26 -4.96
C VAL A 27 -3.33 8.58 -4.22
N ILE A 28 -3.09 9.68 -4.94
CA ILE A 28 -3.01 11.03 -4.35
C ILE A 28 -4.01 11.95 -5.04
N PHE A 29 -4.82 12.65 -4.25
CA PHE A 29 -5.78 13.65 -4.67
C PHE A 29 -5.28 15.04 -4.30
N LYS A 30 -5.22 15.92 -5.30
CA LYS A 30 -4.75 17.31 -5.14
C LYS A 30 -5.83 18.27 -5.62
N ASN A 31 -6.02 19.40 -4.95
CA ASN A 31 -6.86 20.47 -5.49
C ASN A 31 -6.21 21.07 -6.75
N LYS A 32 -7.05 21.55 -7.67
CA LYS A 32 -6.60 22.17 -8.93
C LYS A 32 -6.33 23.66 -8.79
N ASN A 33 -6.99 24.30 -7.82
CA ASN A 33 -6.86 25.72 -7.56
C ASN A 33 -6.93 25.93 -6.05
N SER A 34 -6.07 26.79 -5.53
CA SER A 34 -5.94 27.07 -4.09
C SER A 34 -5.85 28.56 -3.79
N THR A 35 -6.39 29.40 -4.70
CA THR A 35 -6.46 30.85 -4.49
C THR A 35 -7.35 31.15 -3.29
N LYS A 36 -6.77 31.75 -2.26
CA LYS A 36 -7.42 32.10 -1.01
C LYS A 36 -7.43 33.61 -0.86
N VAL A 37 -8.62 34.19 -0.74
CA VAL A 37 -8.82 35.61 -0.41
C VAL A 37 -9.44 35.66 0.99
N PRO A 38 -8.64 35.92 2.04
CA PRO A 38 -9.14 36.04 3.39
C PRO A 38 -10.00 37.30 3.54
N VAL A 39 -10.87 37.32 4.56
CA VAL A 39 -11.47 38.57 5.03
C VAL A 39 -10.36 39.45 5.60
N ALA A 40 -10.29 40.70 5.16
CA ALA A 40 -9.42 41.72 5.72
C ALA A 40 -10.19 43.04 5.85
N ILE A 41 -10.45 43.46 7.08
CA ILE A 41 -11.16 44.70 7.38
C ILE A 41 -10.45 45.50 8.46
N ASN A 42 -10.76 46.79 8.51
CA ASN A 42 -10.29 47.71 9.53
C ASN A 42 -11.47 48.43 10.19
N LEU A 43 -11.47 48.50 11.52
CA LEU A 43 -12.40 49.28 12.32
C LEU A 43 -11.64 50.45 12.96
N THR A 44 -11.95 51.68 12.55
CA THR A 44 -11.32 52.89 13.12
C THR A 44 -12.24 53.54 14.13
N VAL A 45 -11.76 53.77 15.36
CA VAL A 45 -12.49 54.51 16.40
C VAL A 45 -12.49 56.01 16.06
N VAL A 46 -13.66 56.55 15.73
CA VAL A 46 -13.86 57.95 15.31
C VAL A 46 -14.31 58.83 16.47
N ALA A 47 -15.13 58.32 17.38
CA ALA A 47 -15.62 59.04 18.57
C ALA A 47 -15.41 58.23 19.84
N THR A 48 -15.38 58.90 21.00
CA THR A 48 -15.01 58.27 22.28
C THR A 48 -16.16 58.11 23.26
N TYR A 49 -17.21 58.93 23.17
CA TYR A 49 -18.41 58.90 24.06
C TYR A 49 -18.11 58.79 25.57
N ALA A 50 -16.89 59.13 25.98
CA ALA A 50 -16.41 58.96 27.33
C ALA A 50 -17.01 60.00 28.26
N GLY A 51 -17.50 59.57 29.43
CA GLY A 51 -18.16 60.44 30.40
C GLY A 51 -19.59 60.84 30.04
N GLY A 52 -20.19 60.21 29.03
CA GLY A 52 -21.61 60.32 28.69
C GLY A 52 -22.48 59.30 29.44
N ASP A 53 -23.54 58.83 28.78
CA ASP A 53 -24.44 57.82 29.33
C ASP A 53 -23.70 56.53 29.72
N GLU A 54 -24.25 55.77 30.67
CA GLU A 54 -23.64 54.53 31.15
C GLU A 54 -23.39 53.52 30.01
N TYR A 55 -24.30 53.47 29.05
CA TYR A 55 -24.24 52.66 27.84
C TYR A 55 -24.72 53.45 26.62
N PRO A 56 -23.84 54.23 25.98
CA PRO A 56 -24.23 55.02 24.81
C PRO A 56 -24.67 54.09 23.67
N GLU A 57 -25.91 54.24 23.17
CA GLU A 57 -26.48 53.37 22.12
C GLU A 57 -25.61 53.33 20.86
N ALA A 58 -24.98 54.46 20.52
CA ALA A 58 -24.06 54.58 19.39
C ALA A 58 -22.82 53.67 19.47
N THR A 59 -22.56 53.04 20.62
CA THR A 59 -21.39 52.17 20.85
C THR A 59 -21.73 50.69 20.85
N GLU A 60 -23.00 50.33 20.66
CA GLU A 60 -23.43 48.95 20.50
C GLU A 60 -23.31 48.51 19.03
N PHE A 61 -22.77 47.32 18.80
CA PHE A 61 -22.75 46.69 17.47
C PHE A 61 -22.75 45.17 17.62
N SER A 62 -23.20 44.47 16.59
CA SER A 62 -23.13 43.01 16.53
C SER A 62 -22.40 42.54 15.28
N ILE A 63 -21.69 41.43 15.41
CA ILE A 63 -21.13 40.65 14.31
C ILE A 63 -22.02 39.43 14.12
N ILE A 64 -22.46 39.17 12.90
CA ILE A 64 -23.31 38.01 12.56
C ILE A 64 -22.54 37.14 11.56
N GLU A 65 -22.26 35.90 11.94
CA GLU A 65 -21.65 34.92 11.05
C GLU A 65 -22.57 34.66 9.84
N VAL A 66 -22.05 34.78 8.61
CA VAL A 66 -22.86 34.53 7.41
C VAL A 66 -23.28 33.06 7.32
N SER A 67 -22.36 32.13 7.60
CA SER A 67 -22.58 30.70 7.42
C SER A 67 -23.52 30.06 8.45
N THR A 68 -23.58 30.59 9.68
CA THR A 68 -24.35 29.98 10.78
C THR A 68 -25.49 30.86 11.29
N GLY A 69 -25.45 32.17 11.01
CA GLY A 69 -26.37 33.15 11.57
C GLY A 69 -26.17 33.45 13.06
N ILE A 70 -25.10 32.93 13.68
CA ILE A 70 -24.78 33.19 15.10
C ILE A 70 -24.42 34.67 15.26
N LYS A 71 -24.98 35.30 16.31
CA LYS A 71 -24.84 36.72 16.59
C LYS A 71 -23.97 36.97 17.82
N HIS A 72 -22.93 37.80 17.65
CA HIS A 72 -21.99 38.23 18.66
C HIS A 72 -22.16 39.74 18.93
N THR A 73 -22.77 40.10 20.06
CA THR A 73 -23.07 41.51 20.39
C THR A 73 -22.01 42.10 21.32
N PHE A 74 -21.56 43.31 21.01
CA PHE A 74 -20.60 44.09 21.80
C PHE A 74 -21.16 45.47 22.16
N ARG A 75 -20.86 45.95 23.37
CA ARG A 75 -21.38 47.24 23.86
C ARG A 75 -20.37 48.04 24.68
N GLY A 76 -20.28 49.34 24.40
CA GLY A 76 -19.46 50.26 25.17
C GLY A 76 -20.11 50.63 26.51
N THR A 77 -19.29 50.79 27.56
CA THR A 77 -19.73 51.30 28.86
C THR A 77 -18.78 52.35 29.42
N ASN A 78 -19.33 53.33 30.15
CA ASN A 78 -18.56 54.33 30.88
C ASN A 78 -18.22 53.90 32.34
N LYS A 79 -18.69 52.73 32.79
CA LYS A 79 -18.49 52.21 34.15
C LYS A 79 -17.61 50.95 34.15
N LYS A 80 -16.58 50.91 34.99
CA LYS A 80 -15.61 49.80 35.03
C LYS A 80 -16.23 48.51 35.58
N GLU A 81 -17.16 48.66 36.53
CA GLU A 81 -17.91 47.58 37.16
C GLU A 81 -18.82 46.81 36.20
N ASN A 82 -19.12 47.39 35.03
CA ASN A 82 -19.98 46.80 34.00
C ASN A 82 -19.22 46.00 32.93
N LEU A 83 -17.91 45.79 33.11
CA LEU A 83 -17.07 45.03 32.19
C LEU A 83 -17.34 43.52 32.30
N ASN A 84 -17.63 42.88 31.17
CA ASN A 84 -17.83 41.44 31.05
C ASN A 84 -17.18 40.89 29.77
N SER A 85 -17.67 39.77 29.22
CA SER A 85 -17.15 39.16 27.99
C SER A 85 -17.47 39.97 26.73
N ASN A 86 -18.56 40.73 26.74
CA ASN A 86 -19.17 41.37 25.58
C ASN A 86 -19.23 42.91 25.74
N THR A 87 -18.70 43.46 26.83
CA THR A 87 -18.62 44.92 27.05
C THR A 87 -17.18 45.42 27.05
N PHE A 88 -16.98 46.65 26.61
CA PHE A 88 -15.68 47.32 26.57
C PHE A 88 -15.76 48.73 27.18
N LEU A 89 -14.66 49.18 27.80
CA LEU A 89 -14.62 50.47 28.48
C LEU A 89 -14.38 51.60 27.48
N LEU A 90 -15.21 52.63 27.53
CA LEU A 90 -15.03 53.86 26.76
C LEU A 90 -13.98 54.76 27.43
N ASN A 91 -13.05 55.29 26.64
CA ASN A 91 -12.00 56.18 27.12
C ASN A 91 -11.93 57.45 26.25
N SER A 92 -11.59 58.58 26.85
CA SER A 92 -11.42 59.85 26.14
C SER A 92 -10.33 59.82 25.06
N ASN A 93 -9.42 58.84 25.12
CA ASN A 93 -8.45 58.53 24.07
C ASN A 93 -8.96 57.38 23.16
N GLN A 94 -9.08 57.67 21.86
CA GLN A 94 -9.52 56.70 20.84
C GLN A 94 -8.65 55.44 20.78
N SER A 95 -7.32 55.56 20.95
CA SER A 95 -6.42 54.41 20.94
C SER A 95 -6.66 53.45 22.11
N ILE A 96 -7.01 54.00 23.28
CA ILE A 96 -7.34 53.18 24.46
C ILE A 96 -8.69 52.50 24.24
N THR A 97 -9.67 53.22 23.69
CA THR A 97 -10.98 52.63 23.33
C THR A 97 -10.82 51.52 22.27
N ALA A 98 -9.96 51.71 21.27
CA ALA A 98 -9.66 50.70 20.26
C ALA A 98 -9.08 49.42 20.89
N GLU A 99 -8.12 49.55 21.81
CA GLU A 99 -7.56 48.42 22.54
C GLU A 99 -8.61 47.71 23.41
N ASN A 100 -9.49 48.46 24.06
CA ASN A 100 -10.57 47.86 24.86
C ASN A 100 -11.57 47.07 23.99
N ILE A 101 -11.88 47.57 22.78
CA ILE A 101 -12.71 46.84 21.81
C ILE A 101 -11.99 45.58 21.35
N ARG A 102 -10.71 45.66 20.97
CA ARG A 102 -9.90 44.49 20.59
C ARG A 102 -9.92 43.42 21.69
N ILE A 103 -9.75 43.81 22.96
CA ILE A 103 -9.81 42.88 24.09
C ILE A 103 -11.18 42.18 24.16
N ALA A 104 -12.29 42.91 23.97
CA ALA A 104 -13.62 42.31 23.95
C ALA A 104 -13.80 41.33 22.77
N LEU A 105 -13.37 41.70 21.56
CA LEU A 105 -13.40 40.80 20.40
C LEU A 105 -12.59 39.53 20.63
N MET A 106 -11.42 39.63 21.28
CA MET A 106 -10.55 38.49 21.57
C MET A 106 -11.05 37.58 22.71
N LYS A 107 -12.07 38.00 23.48
CA LYS A 107 -12.74 37.14 24.46
C LYS A 107 -13.79 36.23 23.82
N ASP A 108 -14.30 36.59 22.65
CA ASP A 108 -15.20 35.76 21.87
C ASP A 108 -14.44 34.60 21.23
N SER A 109 -14.94 33.37 21.40
CA SER A 109 -14.24 32.16 20.98
C SER A 109 -14.15 32.04 19.46
N TRP A 110 -15.20 32.41 18.74
CA TRP A 110 -15.22 32.35 17.28
C TRP A 110 -14.25 33.36 16.68
N LEU A 111 -14.32 34.62 17.12
CA LEU A 111 -13.41 35.68 16.65
C LEU A 111 -11.94 35.36 16.96
N LYS A 112 -11.64 34.92 18.19
CA LYS A 112 -10.28 34.55 18.60
C LYS A 112 -9.70 33.39 17.78
N ASN A 113 -10.52 32.37 17.51
CA ASN A 113 -10.05 31.18 16.81
C ASN A 113 -9.86 31.43 15.32
N ASN A 114 -10.76 32.20 14.70
CA ASN A 114 -10.82 32.35 13.25
C ASN A 114 -10.12 33.60 12.71
N PHE A 115 -9.80 34.60 13.54
CA PHE A 115 -9.24 35.88 13.08
C PHE A 115 -7.99 36.29 13.87
N GLU A 116 -7.11 37.00 13.18
CA GLU A 116 -6.04 37.80 13.74
C GLU A 116 -6.53 39.23 13.94
N ILE A 117 -6.57 39.68 15.19
CA ILE A 117 -7.10 41.00 15.59
C ILE A 117 -5.98 41.83 16.24
N THR A 118 -5.51 42.85 15.52
CA THR A 118 -4.33 43.63 15.90
C THR A 118 -4.60 45.14 15.88
N ILE A 119 -3.79 45.89 16.63
CA ILE A 119 -3.73 47.34 16.58
C ILE A 119 -2.25 47.69 16.41
N PRO A 120 -1.82 48.14 15.23
CA PRO A 120 -0.46 48.60 15.00
C PRO A 120 -0.11 49.79 15.91
N PHE A 121 1.17 49.91 16.25
CA PHE A 121 1.68 51.07 16.97
C PHE A 121 1.97 52.21 15.99
N ASP A 122 1.64 53.43 16.40
CA ASP A 122 2.09 54.66 15.77
C ASP A 122 3.39 55.12 16.45
N ILE A 123 4.41 55.36 15.63
CA ILE A 123 5.71 55.90 16.08
C ILE A 123 5.81 57.36 15.66
N ASN A 124 5.88 58.26 16.64
CA ASN A 124 6.17 59.67 16.42
C ASN A 124 7.36 60.11 17.27
N GLY A 125 8.56 60.11 16.65
CA GLY A 125 9.83 60.32 17.35
C GLY A 125 10.12 59.20 18.34
N THR A 126 10.37 59.54 19.61
CA THR A 126 10.60 58.57 20.70
C THR A 126 9.31 58.06 21.37
N ASN A 127 8.14 58.56 20.96
CA ASN A 127 6.86 58.18 21.55
C ASN A 127 6.19 57.07 20.73
N ILE A 128 6.04 55.89 21.34
CA ILE A 128 5.30 54.74 20.79
C ILE A 128 3.91 54.73 21.43
N LYS A 129 2.86 54.72 20.62
CA LYS A 129 1.46 54.67 21.08
C LYS A 129 0.69 53.67 20.24
N ASN A 130 -0.36 53.05 20.77
CA ASN A 130 -1.28 52.27 19.93
C ASN A 130 -2.02 53.21 18.97
N GLY A 131 -2.26 52.75 17.75
CA GLY A 131 -3.19 53.41 16.84
C GLY A 131 -4.64 53.32 17.34
N ASN A 132 -5.55 53.97 16.62
CA ASN A 132 -7.00 53.92 16.85
C ASN A 132 -7.74 53.01 15.86
N THR A 133 -7.01 52.27 15.03
CA THR A 133 -7.54 51.34 14.03
C THR A 133 -7.26 49.89 14.43
N ILE A 134 -8.33 49.09 14.48
CA ILE A 134 -8.31 47.65 14.73
C ILE A 134 -8.32 46.94 13.38
N TYR A 135 -7.32 46.13 13.12
CA TYR A 135 -7.21 45.30 11.92
C TYR A 135 -7.74 43.91 12.25
N ILE A 136 -8.64 43.38 11.43
CA ILE A 136 -9.23 42.05 11.58
C ILE A 136 -8.99 41.31 10.27
N THR A 137 -8.15 40.28 10.31
CA THR A 137 -7.85 39.41 9.17
C THR A 137 -8.20 37.97 9.48
N SER A 138 -8.91 37.26 8.61
CA SER A 138 -9.22 35.85 8.84
C SER A 138 -7.98 34.98 8.65
N LYS A 139 -7.85 33.93 9.48
CA LYS A 139 -6.74 32.96 9.40
C LYS A 139 -6.88 31.98 8.24
N GLY A 140 -8.02 31.96 7.57
CA GLY A 140 -8.28 31.21 6.34
C GLY A 140 -9.17 31.99 5.38
N ALA A 141 -9.72 31.32 4.37
CA ALA A 141 -10.63 31.90 3.38
C ALA A 141 -11.84 31.00 3.14
N GLY A 142 -12.94 31.62 2.71
CA GLY A 142 -14.24 30.96 2.46
C GLY A 142 -15.36 31.54 3.33
N GLU A 143 -16.59 31.13 3.05
CA GLU A 143 -17.81 31.65 3.68
C GLU A 143 -17.82 31.54 5.22
N GLN A 144 -17.16 30.51 5.77
CA GLN A 144 -17.03 30.30 7.22
C GLN A 144 -16.27 31.41 7.97
N PHE A 145 -15.53 32.26 7.24
CA PHE A 145 -14.82 33.41 7.79
C PHE A 145 -15.55 34.74 7.51
N THR A 146 -16.69 34.70 6.82
CA THR A 146 -17.44 35.89 6.44
C THR A 146 -18.48 36.25 7.50
N PHE A 147 -18.71 37.55 7.68
CA PHE A 147 -19.66 38.07 8.65
C PHE A 147 -20.24 39.40 8.21
N THR A 148 -21.36 39.79 8.82
CA THR A 148 -21.97 41.12 8.65
C THR A 148 -21.97 41.88 9.97
N PHE A 149 -22.13 43.19 9.89
CA PHE A 149 -22.35 44.03 11.06
C PHE A 149 -23.80 44.46 11.17
N GLU A 150 -24.34 44.41 12.38
CA GLU A 150 -25.63 45.01 12.74
C GLU A 150 -25.38 46.18 13.71
N ASN A 151 -26.14 47.27 13.57
CA ASN A 151 -26.07 48.48 14.40
C ASN A 151 -24.71 49.20 14.45
N LEU A 152 -23.79 48.90 13.51
CA LEU A 152 -22.48 49.56 13.47
C LEU A 152 -22.62 51.05 13.14
N ASN A 153 -22.46 51.89 14.16
CA ASN A 153 -22.56 53.33 14.01
C ASN A 153 -21.26 53.92 13.43
N SER A 154 -21.32 54.42 12.19
CA SER A 154 -20.16 55.01 11.50
C SER A 154 -19.57 56.26 12.16
N THR A 155 -20.33 56.93 13.04
CA THR A 155 -19.82 58.07 13.83
C THR A 155 -18.98 57.62 15.03
N PHE A 156 -19.13 56.36 15.46
CA PHE A 156 -18.33 55.72 16.49
C PHE A 156 -17.21 54.86 15.91
N LEU A 157 -17.55 53.88 15.07
CA LEU A 157 -16.64 52.93 14.42
C LEU A 157 -16.80 53.00 12.91
N ARG A 158 -15.74 53.43 12.21
CA ARG A 158 -15.71 53.43 10.75
C ARG A 158 -15.10 52.13 10.23
N LEU A 159 -15.91 51.37 9.48
CA LEU A 159 -15.49 50.18 8.75
C LEU A 159 -14.79 50.56 7.44
N ASN A 160 -13.67 49.90 7.15
CA ASN A 160 -13.05 49.84 5.84
C ASN A 160 -12.78 48.37 5.46
N GLY A 161 -12.96 48.03 4.18
CA GLY A 161 -13.00 46.64 3.71
C GLY A 161 -14.40 46.06 3.69
N ASN A 162 -14.53 44.82 3.22
CA ASN A 162 -15.80 44.11 3.13
C ASN A 162 -15.73 42.78 3.93
N PRO A 163 -16.42 42.66 5.07
CA PRO A 163 -16.39 41.44 5.89
C PRO A 163 -17.14 40.26 5.26
N GLU A 164 -17.93 40.50 4.21
CA GLU A 164 -18.60 39.46 3.42
C GLU A 164 -17.72 38.94 2.27
N SER A 165 -16.61 39.63 1.97
CA SER A 165 -15.76 39.28 0.84
C SER A 165 -14.64 38.34 1.28
N SER A 166 -14.89 37.04 1.12
CA SER A 166 -13.86 36.01 1.14
C SER A 166 -14.13 34.98 0.06
N SER A 167 -13.10 34.52 -0.63
CA SER A 167 -13.22 33.47 -1.62
C SER A 167 -12.15 32.41 -1.39
N ASN A 168 -12.54 31.15 -1.48
CA ASN A 168 -11.63 30.02 -1.51
C ASN A 168 -11.96 29.20 -2.74
N SER A 169 -11.03 29.15 -3.69
CA SER A 169 -11.22 28.44 -4.95
C SER A 169 -10.83 26.97 -4.87
N ASP A 170 -10.69 26.40 -3.67
CA ASP A 170 -10.41 24.98 -3.48
C ASP A 170 -11.43 24.15 -4.26
N SER A 171 -10.94 23.36 -5.21
CA SER A 171 -11.80 22.62 -6.13
C SER A 171 -12.45 21.38 -5.51
N ILE A 172 -11.99 20.95 -4.34
CA ILE A 172 -12.50 19.77 -3.62
C ILE A 172 -13.58 20.16 -2.61
N ASP A 173 -13.35 21.21 -1.82
CA ASP A 173 -14.28 21.60 -0.74
C ASP A 173 -14.80 23.04 -0.82
N GLY A 174 -14.31 23.87 -1.74
CA GLY A 174 -14.65 25.29 -1.81
C GLY A 174 -14.29 26.08 -0.55
N GLY A 175 -13.38 25.56 0.27
CA GLY A 175 -13.01 26.12 1.56
C GLY A 175 -13.95 25.81 2.72
N LYS A 176 -14.90 24.86 2.58
CA LYS A 176 -15.87 24.52 3.62
C LYS A 176 -15.28 23.77 4.81
N GLY A 177 -14.11 23.15 4.68
CA GLY A 177 -13.39 22.47 5.77
C GLY A 177 -14.09 21.25 6.38
N LYS A 178 -15.13 20.72 5.72
CA LYS A 178 -15.94 19.59 6.20
C LYS A 178 -16.08 18.45 5.20
N THR A 179 -15.33 18.48 4.11
CA THR A 179 -15.38 17.47 3.06
C THR A 179 -14.50 16.27 3.43
N GLU A 180 -15.00 15.07 3.19
CA GLU A 180 -14.24 13.82 3.16
C GLU A 180 -14.00 13.39 1.72
N ILE A 181 -12.86 12.75 1.49
CA ILE A 181 -12.67 11.91 0.31
C ILE A 181 -12.91 10.48 0.74
N GLU A 182 -13.78 9.78 0.03
CA GLU A 182 -14.07 8.36 0.19
C GLU A 182 -13.51 7.59 -1.01
N LEU A 183 -12.84 6.47 -0.76
CA LEU A 183 -12.44 5.47 -1.74
C LEU A 183 -13.23 4.18 -1.52
N GLU A 184 -14.14 3.87 -2.44
CA GLU A 184 -14.81 2.57 -2.47
C GLU A 184 -13.97 1.59 -3.29
N LEU A 185 -13.50 0.51 -2.67
CA LEU A 185 -12.69 -0.52 -3.34
C LEU A 185 -13.54 -1.73 -3.73
N TYR A 186 -13.25 -2.28 -4.91
CA TYR A 186 -13.89 -3.45 -5.49
C TYR A 186 -12.82 -4.43 -5.96
N SER A 187 -12.92 -5.72 -5.59
CA SER A 187 -12.00 -6.79 -6.01
C SER A 187 -12.68 -7.74 -6.98
N ASP A 188 -11.96 -8.74 -7.50
CA ASP A 188 -12.55 -9.82 -8.30
C ASP A 188 -13.26 -9.27 -9.55
N THR A 189 -12.61 -8.33 -10.23
CA THR A 189 -13.15 -7.68 -11.45
C THR A 189 -13.18 -8.66 -12.62
N ASN A 190 -12.37 -9.73 -12.56
CA ASN A 190 -12.18 -10.72 -13.61
C ASN A 190 -11.66 -10.13 -14.93
N CYS A 191 -11.09 -8.92 -14.89
CA CYS A 191 -10.49 -8.29 -16.05
C CYS A 191 -9.06 -8.82 -16.24
N PHE A 192 -8.77 -9.40 -17.40
CA PHE A 192 -7.42 -9.87 -17.73
C PHE A 192 -6.48 -8.67 -17.95
N LEU A 193 -5.25 -8.75 -17.44
CA LEU A 193 -4.27 -7.66 -17.54
C LEU A 193 -4.03 -7.23 -18.99
N GLY A 194 -4.32 -5.96 -19.29
CA GLY A 194 -4.11 -5.37 -20.62
C GLY A 194 -5.37 -5.33 -21.48
N VAL A 195 -6.39 -6.15 -21.17
CA VAL A 195 -7.71 -6.02 -21.80
C VAL A 195 -8.28 -4.64 -21.44
N LYS A 196 -9.05 -4.09 -22.37
CA LYS A 196 -9.73 -2.80 -22.18
C LYS A 196 -10.67 -2.89 -20.98
N ASP A 197 -10.44 -2.05 -20.00
CA ASP A 197 -11.02 -2.13 -18.68
C ASP A 197 -11.95 -0.94 -18.40
N ILE A 198 -12.80 -0.56 -19.37
CA ILE A 198 -13.79 0.49 -19.11
C ILE A 198 -14.76 0.01 -18.03
N PRO A 199 -15.05 0.81 -16.98
CA PRO A 199 -16.03 0.45 -15.96
C PRO A 199 -17.41 0.24 -16.58
N THR A 200 -17.92 -0.99 -16.46
CA THR A 200 -19.30 -1.36 -16.77
C THR A 200 -19.91 -2.06 -15.56
N GLU A 201 -21.24 -2.19 -15.49
CA GLU A 201 -21.89 -2.90 -14.39
C GLU A 201 -21.46 -4.38 -14.29
N ALA A 202 -21.06 -5.00 -15.40
CA ALA A 202 -20.67 -6.41 -15.45
C ALA A 202 -19.25 -6.67 -14.90
N ASP A 203 -18.34 -5.72 -15.07
CA ASP A 203 -16.89 -5.89 -14.82
C ASP A 203 -16.38 -4.98 -13.69
N PHE A 204 -17.27 -4.52 -12.82
CA PHE A 204 -16.90 -3.60 -11.73
C PHE A 204 -16.18 -4.30 -10.57
N GLY A 205 -16.50 -5.57 -10.35
CA GLY A 205 -16.01 -6.36 -9.22
C GLY A 205 -16.94 -6.34 -8.00
N THR A 206 -16.52 -7.04 -6.95
CA THR A 206 -17.22 -7.19 -5.67
C THR A 206 -16.75 -6.12 -4.69
N TYR A 207 -17.69 -5.36 -4.12
CA TYR A 207 -17.39 -4.37 -3.09
C TYR A 207 -16.61 -4.99 -1.94
N THR A 208 -15.51 -4.35 -1.58
CA THR A 208 -14.61 -4.78 -0.50
C THR A 208 -14.77 -3.92 0.73
N THR A 209 -14.58 -2.61 0.60
CA THR A 209 -14.61 -1.66 1.71
C THR A 209 -14.62 -0.22 1.20
N THR A 210 -14.84 0.72 2.12
CA THR A 210 -14.65 2.16 1.88
C THR A 210 -13.58 2.69 2.82
N LEU A 211 -12.57 3.37 2.27
CA LEU A 211 -11.61 4.15 3.04
C LEU A 211 -12.06 5.61 3.02
N SER A 212 -12.11 6.28 4.15
CA SER A 212 -12.43 7.71 4.21
C SER A 212 -11.34 8.49 4.96
N LYS A 213 -11.09 9.72 4.50
CA LYS A 213 -10.21 10.68 5.16
C LYS A 213 -10.81 12.08 5.02
N HIS A 214 -10.79 12.85 6.11
CA HIS A 214 -11.13 14.27 6.07
C HIS A 214 -10.10 15.03 5.23
N TYR A 215 -10.61 15.89 4.35
CA TYR A 215 -9.82 16.76 3.50
C TYR A 215 -9.60 18.11 4.20
N PHE A 216 -8.33 18.48 4.35
CA PHE A 216 -7.91 19.71 5.03
C PHE A 216 -7.17 20.68 4.09
N GLN A 217 -7.62 20.79 2.83
CA GLN A 217 -7.06 21.74 1.84
C GLN A 217 -5.58 21.48 1.49
N ASP A 218 -5.14 20.23 1.62
CA ASP A 218 -3.81 19.74 1.25
C ASP A 218 -3.93 18.37 0.56
N GLU A 219 -2.85 17.90 -0.06
CA GLU A 219 -2.81 16.63 -0.78
C GLU A 219 -3.24 15.47 0.13
N LEU A 220 -4.21 14.70 -0.35
CA LEU A 220 -4.76 13.58 0.39
C LEU A 220 -4.44 12.28 -0.33
N TRP A 221 -3.86 11.33 0.37
CA TRP A 221 -3.41 10.07 -0.19
C TRP A 221 -4.09 8.87 0.47
N PHE A 222 -4.20 7.77 -0.25
CA PHE A 222 -4.61 6.46 0.28
C PHE A 222 -3.64 5.39 -0.17
N GLU A 223 -3.27 4.52 0.78
CA GLU A 223 -2.47 3.33 0.51
C GLU A 223 -3.44 2.17 0.28
N THR A 224 -3.37 1.53 -0.89
CA THR A 224 -4.35 0.50 -1.29
C THR A 224 -3.85 -0.92 -1.07
N ASN A 225 -2.54 -1.16 -1.06
CA ASN A 225 -1.98 -2.52 -1.06
C ASN A 225 -2.10 -3.19 0.31
N ASN A 226 -2.02 -2.47 1.43
CA ASN A 226 -2.18 -3.02 2.78
C ASN A 226 -3.56 -3.67 2.99
N LEU A 227 -4.60 -3.16 2.31
CA LEU A 227 -5.90 -3.82 2.29
C LEU A 227 -5.84 -5.12 1.47
N LEU A 228 -5.24 -5.03 0.28
CA LEU A 228 -5.23 -6.13 -0.70
C LEU A 228 -4.29 -7.26 -0.32
N SER A 229 -3.29 -6.98 0.50
CA SER A 229 -2.34 -7.95 1.03
C SER A 229 -2.99 -9.00 1.94
N LYS A 230 -4.22 -8.74 2.39
CA LYS A 230 -5.04 -9.70 3.15
C LYS A 230 -5.93 -10.57 2.27
N LYS A 231 -6.10 -10.18 1.00
CA LYS A 231 -6.91 -10.89 0.00
C LYS A 231 -6.09 -11.73 -0.95
N VAL A 232 -4.86 -11.29 -1.25
CA VAL A 232 -3.95 -12.06 -2.10
C VAL A 232 -3.67 -13.44 -1.48
N ASN A 233 -3.63 -14.47 -2.31
CA ASN A 233 -3.54 -15.87 -1.86
C ASN A 233 -2.51 -16.63 -2.71
N TYR A 234 -2.61 -17.95 -2.72
CA TYR A 234 -1.86 -18.87 -3.57
C TYR A 234 -2.65 -20.18 -3.77
N LYS A 235 -2.29 -20.95 -4.79
CA LYS A 235 -2.80 -22.27 -5.15
C LYS A 235 -1.63 -23.24 -5.27
N THR A 236 -1.90 -24.53 -5.06
CA THR A 236 -0.86 -25.59 -5.03
C THR A 236 -0.74 -26.39 -6.33
N ASP A 237 -1.48 -26.03 -7.38
CA ASP A 237 -1.52 -26.78 -8.64
C ASP A 237 -0.12 -26.95 -9.28
N PHE A 238 0.78 -25.98 -9.06
CA PHE A 238 2.16 -26.01 -9.54
C PHE A 238 3.01 -27.16 -8.97
N LEU A 239 2.61 -27.73 -7.82
CA LEU A 239 3.33 -28.84 -7.18
C LEU A 239 3.21 -30.15 -7.99
N THR A 240 2.19 -30.28 -8.83
CA THR A 240 1.88 -31.54 -9.54
C THR A 240 1.64 -31.36 -11.03
N SER A 241 1.43 -30.13 -11.50
CA SER A 241 1.17 -29.85 -12.91
C SER A 241 2.46 -29.87 -13.75
N SER A 242 2.37 -30.52 -14.91
CA SER A 242 3.39 -30.44 -15.97
C SER A 242 3.08 -29.38 -17.05
N ASP A 243 1.94 -28.68 -16.91
CA ASP A 243 1.48 -27.62 -17.81
C ASP A 243 1.49 -26.26 -17.06
N TRP A 244 1.36 -25.16 -17.80
CA TRP A 244 1.23 -23.81 -17.25
C TRP A 244 0.02 -23.71 -16.33
N VAL A 245 0.21 -23.13 -15.15
CA VAL A 245 -0.83 -22.94 -14.14
C VAL A 245 -0.87 -21.51 -13.62
N ASP A 246 -2.07 -21.10 -13.20
CA ASP A 246 -2.28 -19.95 -12.34
C ASP A 246 -2.07 -20.36 -10.88
N THR A 247 -1.02 -19.86 -10.26
CA THR A 247 -0.73 -20.13 -8.85
C THR A 247 -1.52 -19.26 -7.89
N GLY A 248 -2.48 -18.45 -8.37
CA GLY A 248 -3.33 -17.61 -7.52
C GLY A 248 -2.57 -16.54 -6.75
N THR A 249 -1.33 -16.24 -7.15
CA THR A 249 -0.43 -15.29 -6.48
C THR A 249 -0.69 -13.85 -6.88
N TYR A 250 -1.88 -13.53 -7.40
CA TYR A 250 -2.31 -12.16 -7.64
C TYR A 250 -3.80 -11.97 -7.35
N THR A 251 -4.20 -10.73 -7.16
CA THR A 251 -5.60 -10.29 -7.11
C THR A 251 -5.74 -8.99 -7.90
N ASP A 252 -6.93 -8.75 -8.43
CA ASP A 252 -7.28 -7.57 -9.20
C ASP A 252 -8.28 -6.69 -8.43
N TYR A 253 -8.22 -5.38 -8.67
CA TYR A 253 -9.10 -4.43 -8.01
C TYR A 253 -9.29 -3.14 -8.77
N ARG A 254 -10.31 -2.39 -8.37
CA ARG A 254 -10.62 -1.04 -8.81
C ARG A 254 -11.14 -0.22 -7.65
N TYR A 255 -11.09 1.11 -7.76
CA TYR A 255 -11.77 1.99 -6.82
C TYR A 255 -12.54 3.13 -7.48
N ILE A 256 -13.52 3.65 -6.73
CA ILE A 256 -14.21 4.92 -7.01
C ILE A 256 -13.81 5.93 -5.94
N ALA A 257 -13.38 7.11 -6.37
CA ALA A 257 -13.19 8.25 -5.48
C ALA A 257 -14.43 9.15 -5.48
N LYS A 258 -14.91 9.48 -4.28
CA LYS A 258 -16.07 10.35 -4.04
C LYS A 258 -15.72 11.44 -3.05
N THR A 259 -16.28 12.63 -3.24
CA THR A 259 -16.33 13.65 -2.16
C THR A 259 -17.61 13.45 -1.36
N PHE A 260 -17.54 13.61 -0.04
CA PHE A 260 -18.68 13.60 0.86
C PHE A 260 -18.68 14.86 1.72
N ASP A 261 -19.75 15.65 1.70
CA ASP A 261 -19.85 16.94 2.42
C ASP A 261 -20.72 16.88 3.69
N GLY A 262 -21.05 15.67 4.13
CA GLY A 262 -22.00 15.38 5.21
C GLY A 262 -23.41 15.00 4.73
N GLU A 263 -23.74 15.31 3.47
CA GLU A 263 -25.08 15.07 2.91
C GLU A 263 -25.01 14.32 1.57
N THR A 264 -24.14 14.76 0.67
CA THR A 264 -24.07 14.28 -0.71
C THR A 264 -22.74 13.60 -1.01
N ARG A 265 -22.81 12.44 -1.69
CA ARG A 265 -21.64 11.77 -2.26
C ARG A 265 -21.55 12.05 -3.76
N THR A 266 -20.46 12.67 -4.19
CA THR A 266 -20.23 12.97 -5.61
C THR A 266 -19.02 12.20 -6.12
N PRO A 267 -19.18 11.19 -7.00
CA PRO A 267 -18.05 10.51 -7.62
C PRO A 267 -17.34 11.45 -8.59
N PHE A 268 -16.01 11.45 -8.57
CA PHE A 268 -15.21 12.27 -9.48
C PHE A 268 -14.16 11.49 -10.26
N TYR A 269 -13.77 10.31 -9.79
CA TYR A 269 -12.75 9.49 -10.44
C TYR A 269 -13.00 7.99 -10.22
N ILE A 270 -12.74 7.19 -11.24
CA ILE A 270 -12.77 5.72 -11.20
C ILE A 270 -11.45 5.20 -11.74
N SER A 271 -10.77 4.33 -11.01
CA SER A 271 -9.50 3.76 -11.48
C SER A 271 -9.69 2.77 -12.64
N ASN A 272 -8.62 2.57 -13.41
CA ASN A 272 -8.45 1.34 -14.18
C ASN A 272 -8.40 0.11 -13.26
N VAL A 273 -8.48 -1.11 -13.81
CA VAL A 273 -8.17 -2.31 -13.03
C VAL A 273 -6.68 -2.33 -12.73
N LEU A 274 -6.38 -2.52 -11.45
CA LEU A 274 -5.06 -2.59 -10.87
C LEU A 274 -4.82 -4.02 -10.36
N TYR A 275 -3.56 -4.45 -10.31
CA TYR A 275 -3.17 -5.81 -9.98
C TYR A 275 -2.14 -5.81 -8.86
N VAL A 276 -2.28 -6.76 -7.94
CA VAL A 276 -1.40 -6.91 -6.78
C VAL A 276 -0.94 -8.35 -6.69
N LEU A 277 0.38 -8.57 -6.69
CA LEU A 277 1.01 -9.88 -6.57
C LEU A 277 1.41 -10.19 -5.11
N ASN A 278 1.39 -11.47 -4.74
CA ASN A 278 1.76 -11.97 -3.42
C ASN A 278 3.27 -11.98 -3.23
N GLY A 279 3.85 -10.79 -3.11
CA GLY A 279 5.28 -10.61 -2.90
C GLY A 279 5.57 -9.39 -2.05
N TYR A 280 6.86 -9.13 -1.86
CA TYR A 280 7.39 -8.11 -0.98
C TYR A 280 8.73 -7.59 -1.49
N ASP A 281 9.07 -6.38 -1.08
CA ASP A 281 10.37 -5.76 -1.27
C ASP A 281 10.60 -4.73 -0.14
N TYR A 282 11.74 -4.05 -0.12
CA TYR A 282 11.95 -2.93 0.78
C TYR A 282 10.85 -1.87 0.59
N THR A 283 10.24 -1.42 1.68
CA THR A 283 9.05 -0.55 1.65
C THR A 283 9.28 0.84 1.06
N LEU A 284 10.54 1.24 0.91
CA LEU A 284 10.95 2.50 0.29
C LEU A 284 11.30 2.37 -1.20
N ASN A 285 11.38 1.14 -1.73
CA ASN A 285 11.61 0.92 -3.15
C ASN A 285 10.36 1.27 -3.96
N GLU A 286 10.56 1.67 -5.21
CA GLU A 286 9.44 1.87 -6.13
C GLU A 286 8.70 0.54 -6.35
N ASN A 287 7.39 0.57 -6.10
CA ASN A 287 6.54 -0.59 -6.22
C ASN A 287 5.92 -0.63 -7.62
N ASP A 288 6.69 -1.07 -8.61
CA ASP A 288 6.27 -1.15 -10.01
C ASP A 288 6.87 -2.40 -10.67
N LEU A 289 6.01 -3.33 -11.10
CA LEU A 289 6.44 -4.58 -11.74
C LEU A 289 6.48 -4.52 -13.27
N THR A 290 6.41 -3.32 -13.88
CA THR A 290 6.35 -3.17 -15.34
C THR A 290 7.47 -3.94 -16.08
N ASP A 291 8.70 -3.97 -15.55
CA ASP A 291 9.84 -4.70 -16.16
C ASP A 291 9.67 -6.23 -16.21
N TYR A 292 8.72 -6.77 -15.44
CA TYR A 292 8.38 -8.18 -15.35
C TYR A 292 7.13 -8.56 -16.15
N VAL A 293 6.49 -7.58 -16.82
CA VAL A 293 5.25 -7.79 -17.59
C VAL A 293 5.54 -7.89 -19.08
N TYR A 294 5.26 -9.05 -19.66
CA TYR A 294 5.27 -9.20 -21.11
C TYR A 294 3.98 -8.67 -21.72
N ASP A 295 4.06 -7.52 -22.37
CA ASP A 295 2.95 -6.91 -23.11
C ASP A 295 2.92 -7.40 -24.57
N THR A 296 1.82 -8.02 -25.00
CA THR A 296 1.67 -8.54 -26.36
C THR A 296 1.61 -7.45 -27.43
N LEU A 297 1.25 -6.21 -27.07
CA LEU A 297 1.13 -5.06 -27.96
C LEU A 297 2.46 -4.29 -28.06
N TYR A 298 3.19 -4.19 -26.96
CA TYR A 298 4.50 -3.51 -26.88
C TYR A 298 5.60 -4.50 -26.46
N PRO A 299 5.93 -5.48 -27.32
CA PRO A 299 6.82 -6.56 -26.95
C PRO A 299 8.22 -6.03 -26.62
N THR A 300 8.65 -6.27 -25.39
CA THR A 300 10.00 -6.01 -24.90
C THR A 300 10.58 -7.28 -24.29
N VAL A 301 11.91 -7.32 -24.12
CA VAL A 301 12.54 -8.42 -23.39
C VAL A 301 12.28 -8.23 -21.91
N VAL A 302 11.54 -9.15 -21.30
CA VAL A 302 11.11 -9.03 -19.90
C VAL A 302 11.96 -9.81 -18.92
N GLN A 303 11.89 -9.45 -17.65
CA GLN A 303 12.44 -10.22 -16.56
C GLN A 303 11.49 -11.34 -16.15
N PRO A 304 11.95 -12.60 -15.98
CA PRO A 304 11.19 -13.62 -15.27
C PRO A 304 10.93 -13.18 -13.81
N LEU A 305 9.87 -13.69 -13.18
CA LEU A 305 9.55 -13.40 -11.77
C LEU A 305 10.46 -14.20 -10.82
N THR A 306 11.76 -13.95 -10.88
CA THR A 306 12.77 -14.48 -9.96
C THR A 306 14.00 -13.58 -9.95
N ASN A 307 14.72 -13.56 -8.84
CA ASN A 307 16.07 -12.98 -8.76
C ASN A 307 17.14 -14.06 -8.56
N ALA A 308 16.78 -15.33 -8.81
CA ALA A 308 17.72 -16.42 -8.70
C ALA A 308 18.96 -16.13 -9.58
N PRO A 309 20.18 -16.28 -9.04
CA PRO A 309 21.40 -16.22 -9.84
C PRO A 309 21.51 -17.47 -10.73
N ASP A 310 22.64 -17.63 -11.42
CA ASP A 310 23.00 -18.90 -12.05
C ASP A 310 23.02 -20.02 -10.99
N LYS A 311 22.25 -21.10 -11.21
CA LYS A 311 22.12 -22.19 -10.22
C LYS A 311 22.79 -23.48 -10.69
N ASN A 312 23.15 -24.34 -9.73
CA ASN A 312 23.46 -25.73 -10.04
C ASN A 312 22.16 -26.53 -10.21
N TYR A 313 22.18 -27.45 -11.17
CA TYR A 313 21.07 -28.32 -11.53
C TYR A 313 21.48 -29.78 -11.43
N VAL A 314 21.00 -30.45 -10.39
CA VAL A 314 21.05 -31.91 -10.27
C VAL A 314 20.01 -32.47 -11.25
N ILE A 315 20.40 -33.45 -12.06
CA ILE A 315 19.46 -34.06 -13.02
C ILE A 315 18.23 -34.59 -12.26
N GLY A 316 17.05 -34.30 -12.78
CA GLY A 316 15.77 -34.64 -12.14
C GLY A 316 15.28 -33.62 -11.11
N GLN A 317 16.06 -32.60 -10.74
CA GLN A 317 15.60 -31.59 -9.79
C GLN A 317 14.46 -30.75 -10.38
N THR A 318 13.52 -30.37 -9.53
CA THR A 318 12.35 -29.56 -9.83
C THR A 318 12.72 -28.08 -9.80
N GLU A 319 12.39 -27.38 -10.89
CA GLU A 319 12.64 -25.96 -11.09
C GLU A 319 11.40 -25.32 -11.68
N TYR A 320 11.22 -24.01 -11.50
CA TYR A 320 10.04 -23.30 -11.98
C TYR A 320 10.42 -22.08 -12.82
N PHE A 321 9.57 -21.76 -13.79
CA PHE A 321 9.61 -20.52 -14.55
C PHE A 321 8.31 -19.76 -14.35
N ASN A 322 8.43 -18.45 -14.11
CA ASN A 322 7.33 -17.58 -13.74
C ASN A 322 7.34 -16.31 -14.58
N PHE A 323 6.20 -15.87 -15.11
CA PHE A 323 6.10 -14.58 -15.80
C PHE A 323 4.70 -13.97 -15.72
N ILE A 324 4.63 -12.64 -15.91
CA ILE A 324 3.37 -11.91 -16.01
C ILE A 324 3.04 -11.65 -17.48
N LEU A 325 1.80 -11.97 -17.89
CA LEU A 325 1.29 -11.69 -19.21
C LEU A 325 0.32 -10.51 -19.18
N SER A 326 0.57 -9.51 -20.02
CA SER A 326 -0.42 -8.51 -20.41
C SER A 326 -0.84 -8.74 -21.87
N ASP A 327 -2.15 -8.89 -22.09
CA ASP A 327 -2.69 -9.23 -23.39
C ASP A 327 -4.01 -8.52 -23.67
N MET A 328 -3.94 -7.41 -24.42
CA MET A 328 -5.12 -6.62 -24.80
C MET A 328 -6.16 -7.44 -25.59
N GLN A 329 -5.72 -8.48 -26.29
CA GLN A 329 -6.55 -9.27 -27.18
C GLN A 329 -7.00 -10.60 -26.56
N HIS A 330 -6.74 -10.81 -25.25
CA HIS A 330 -6.91 -12.11 -24.58
C HIS A 330 -8.27 -12.76 -24.85
N ASN A 331 -9.33 -11.96 -24.77
CA ASN A 331 -10.70 -12.44 -24.88
C ASN A 331 -11.19 -12.57 -26.34
N ILE A 332 -10.44 -12.08 -27.34
CA ILE A 332 -10.84 -12.10 -28.76
C ILE A 332 -9.99 -13.07 -29.57
N ASN A 333 -10.59 -13.68 -30.60
CA ASN A 333 -9.84 -14.52 -31.54
C ASN A 333 -9.05 -13.60 -32.49
N ILE A 334 -7.77 -13.92 -32.69
CA ILE A 334 -6.89 -13.18 -33.60
C ILE A 334 -6.34 -14.12 -34.68
N THR A 335 -5.96 -13.56 -35.82
CA THR A 335 -5.34 -14.30 -36.93
C THR A 335 -4.14 -13.50 -37.45
N PRO A 336 -2.91 -14.04 -37.41
CA PRO A 336 -2.54 -15.35 -36.88
C PRO A 336 -2.61 -15.40 -35.34
N GLU A 337 -2.97 -16.57 -34.80
CA GLU A 337 -2.89 -16.86 -33.37
C GLU A 337 -1.45 -17.28 -33.02
N PHE A 338 -1.05 -17.10 -31.75
CA PHE A 338 0.29 -17.44 -31.28
C PHE A 338 0.30 -18.25 -29.99
N ASN A 339 1.43 -18.92 -29.76
CA ASN A 339 1.68 -19.69 -28.55
C ASN A 339 2.85 -19.10 -27.76
N PHE A 340 2.83 -19.35 -26.46
CA PHE A 340 3.96 -19.15 -25.59
C PHE A 340 4.53 -20.50 -25.16
N GLY A 341 5.84 -20.56 -24.94
CA GLY A 341 6.52 -21.75 -24.45
C GLY A 341 7.85 -21.40 -23.82
N LEU A 342 8.69 -22.41 -23.61
CA LEU A 342 10.05 -22.23 -23.10
C LEU A 342 11.08 -22.67 -24.14
N THR A 343 12.10 -21.85 -24.34
CA THR A 343 13.26 -22.16 -25.18
C THR A 343 14.42 -22.57 -24.29
N TYR A 344 14.87 -23.81 -24.44
CA TYR A 344 16.03 -24.36 -23.75
C TYR A 344 17.23 -24.37 -24.69
N LYS A 345 18.32 -23.70 -24.32
CA LYS A 345 19.61 -23.77 -25.04
C LYS A 345 20.59 -24.58 -24.22
N TYR A 346 21.22 -25.57 -24.85
CA TYR A 346 22.15 -26.48 -24.17
C TYR A 346 23.58 -26.19 -24.59
N TYR A 347 24.49 -26.31 -23.63
CA TYR A 347 25.91 -26.04 -23.80
C TYR A 347 26.75 -27.16 -23.18
N THR A 348 27.92 -27.39 -23.76
CA THR A 348 28.93 -28.31 -23.23
C THR A 348 29.55 -27.76 -21.93
N PRO A 349 30.27 -28.58 -21.13
CA PRO A 349 31.00 -28.10 -19.95
C PRO A 349 32.02 -26.98 -20.22
N SER A 350 32.54 -26.89 -21.45
CA SER A 350 33.43 -25.81 -21.91
C SER A 350 32.69 -24.54 -22.36
N GLY A 351 31.36 -24.54 -22.37
CA GLY A 351 30.53 -23.40 -22.80
C GLY A 351 30.13 -23.41 -24.29
N ASP A 352 30.56 -24.40 -25.08
CA ASP A 352 30.17 -24.47 -26.49
C ASP A 352 28.70 -24.83 -26.66
N TYR A 353 27.99 -24.12 -27.54
CA TYR A 353 26.61 -24.40 -27.90
C TYR A 353 26.44 -25.81 -28.51
N ILE A 354 25.39 -26.51 -28.06
CA ILE A 354 24.99 -27.84 -28.55
C ILE A 354 23.77 -27.71 -29.47
N THR A 355 22.64 -27.31 -28.90
CA THR A 355 21.34 -27.24 -29.59
C THR A 355 20.33 -26.38 -28.83
N THR A 356 19.20 -26.12 -29.47
CA THR A 356 18.03 -25.42 -28.90
C THR A 356 16.80 -26.32 -28.99
N VAL A 357 16.04 -26.43 -27.92
CA VAL A 357 14.79 -27.19 -27.85
C VAL A 357 13.67 -26.30 -27.32
N ASN A 358 12.56 -26.20 -28.04
CA ASN A 358 11.37 -25.49 -27.57
C ASN A 358 10.36 -26.50 -27.01
N ARG A 359 9.86 -26.24 -25.80
CA ARG A 359 8.88 -27.12 -25.13
C ARG A 359 7.76 -26.29 -24.50
N GLN A 360 6.74 -27.00 -24.01
CA GLN A 360 5.68 -26.44 -23.16
C GLN A 360 4.87 -25.34 -23.87
N ASN A 361 4.64 -25.53 -25.17
CA ASN A 361 3.84 -24.61 -25.97
C ASN A 361 2.37 -24.61 -25.53
N LYS A 362 1.84 -23.43 -25.29
CA LYS A 362 0.47 -23.20 -24.86
C LYS A 362 -0.12 -22.01 -25.59
N ASN A 363 -1.36 -22.17 -26.02
CA ASN A 363 -2.09 -21.11 -26.71
C ASN A 363 -2.28 -19.89 -25.80
N ARG A 364 -2.08 -18.69 -26.34
CA ARG A 364 -2.24 -17.41 -25.65
C ARG A 364 -3.51 -17.29 -24.83
N LYS A 365 -4.66 -17.74 -25.36
CA LYS A 365 -5.96 -17.67 -24.65
C LYS A 365 -6.08 -18.59 -23.44
N LYS A 366 -5.15 -19.53 -23.28
CA LYS A 366 -5.08 -20.45 -22.14
C LYS A 366 -4.03 -20.02 -21.11
N MET A 367 -3.37 -18.90 -21.34
CA MET A 367 -2.48 -18.30 -20.35
C MET A 367 -3.26 -17.49 -19.33
N TYR A 368 -2.63 -17.27 -18.20
CA TYR A 368 -3.15 -16.53 -17.05
C TYR A 368 -2.42 -15.18 -16.94
N VAL A 369 -2.82 -14.32 -16.01
CA VAL A 369 -2.09 -13.07 -15.76
C VAL A 369 -0.71 -13.38 -15.17
N VAL A 370 -0.64 -14.26 -14.17
CA VAL A 370 0.62 -14.81 -13.64
C VAL A 370 0.68 -16.27 -14.01
N ASN A 371 1.77 -16.68 -14.65
CA ASN A 371 1.93 -18.04 -15.17
C ASN A 371 3.15 -18.68 -14.53
N THR A 372 2.95 -19.89 -14.00
CA THR A 372 4.01 -20.71 -13.41
C THR A 372 4.05 -22.05 -14.15
N ILE A 373 5.24 -22.57 -14.40
CA ILE A 373 5.42 -23.91 -14.96
C ILE A 373 6.68 -24.57 -14.42
N GLN A 374 6.61 -25.89 -14.17
CA GLN A 374 7.77 -26.70 -13.85
C GLN A 374 8.69 -26.82 -15.08
N LEU A 375 9.98 -26.57 -14.95
CA LEU A 375 10.95 -26.79 -16.02
C LEU A 375 11.06 -28.28 -16.37
N ASN A 376 11.29 -28.57 -17.64
CA ASN A 376 11.47 -29.93 -18.14
C ASN A 376 12.60 -29.95 -19.17
N PRO A 377 13.87 -29.79 -18.74
CA PRO A 377 15.02 -29.88 -19.63
C PRO A 377 15.18 -31.33 -20.14
N ASP A 378 15.49 -31.50 -21.42
CA ASP A 378 15.66 -32.80 -22.10
C ASP A 378 17.15 -33.15 -22.22
N ILE A 379 17.84 -33.22 -21.07
CA ILE A 379 19.30 -33.43 -21.03
C ILE A 379 19.67 -34.76 -21.71
N GLU A 380 19.07 -35.87 -21.27
CA GLU A 380 19.36 -37.21 -21.80
C GLU A 380 19.09 -37.31 -23.30
N GLY A 381 17.97 -36.73 -23.77
CA GLY A 381 17.62 -36.71 -25.19
C GLY A 381 18.63 -35.92 -26.02
N VAL A 382 19.08 -34.77 -25.53
CA VAL A 382 20.10 -33.95 -26.20
C VAL A 382 21.45 -34.67 -26.26
N GLU A 383 21.91 -35.26 -25.16
CA GLU A 383 23.19 -35.98 -25.11
C GLU A 383 23.19 -37.17 -26.07
N LYS A 384 22.10 -37.96 -26.07
CA LYS A 384 21.94 -39.12 -26.96
C LYS A 384 21.91 -38.72 -28.44
N ASN A 385 21.21 -37.64 -28.79
CA ASN A 385 21.02 -37.23 -30.18
C ASN A 385 22.24 -36.50 -30.76
N THR A 386 23.04 -35.84 -29.92
CA THR A 386 24.18 -35.02 -30.37
C THR A 386 25.54 -35.64 -30.07
N ASN A 387 25.59 -36.69 -29.24
CA ASN A 387 26.80 -37.32 -28.74
C ASN A 387 27.76 -36.32 -28.06
N LYS A 388 27.20 -35.31 -27.39
CA LYS A 388 27.90 -34.29 -26.61
C LYS A 388 27.34 -34.28 -25.19
N THR A 389 28.21 -34.21 -24.19
CA THR A 389 27.81 -34.02 -22.79
C THR A 389 27.29 -32.60 -22.57
N VAL A 390 26.17 -32.47 -21.85
CA VAL A 390 25.60 -31.19 -21.43
C VAL A 390 26.24 -30.76 -20.11
N GLY A 391 26.86 -29.59 -20.10
CA GLY A 391 27.41 -28.98 -18.88
C GLY A 391 26.54 -27.87 -18.30
N SER A 392 25.71 -27.22 -19.12
CA SER A 392 24.74 -26.23 -18.64
C SER A 392 23.61 -26.07 -19.65
N PHE A 393 22.48 -25.54 -19.19
CA PHE A 393 21.42 -25.06 -20.07
C PHE A 393 20.92 -23.68 -19.63
N THR A 394 20.39 -22.93 -20.59
CA THR A 394 19.64 -21.71 -20.33
C THR A 394 18.18 -21.88 -20.75
N VAL A 395 17.28 -21.18 -20.06
CA VAL A 395 15.85 -21.19 -20.34
C VAL A 395 15.31 -19.77 -20.42
N ALA A 396 14.50 -19.49 -21.43
CA ALA A 396 13.77 -18.24 -21.57
C ALA A 396 12.33 -18.48 -22.02
N LEU A 397 11.43 -17.58 -21.66
CA LEU A 397 10.10 -17.48 -22.24
C LEU A 397 10.23 -17.23 -23.74
N ASN A 398 9.41 -17.91 -24.53
CA ASN A 398 9.30 -17.66 -25.96
C ASN A 398 7.87 -17.36 -26.39
N LYS A 399 7.75 -16.60 -27.48
CA LYS A 399 6.53 -16.44 -28.28
C LYS A 399 6.82 -17.02 -29.66
N ASP A 400 6.06 -18.02 -30.07
CA ASP A 400 6.25 -18.78 -31.32
C ASP A 400 7.73 -19.18 -31.55
N ASN A 401 8.35 -19.76 -30.52
CA ASN A 401 9.76 -20.20 -30.52
C ASN A 401 10.81 -19.07 -30.58
N THR A 402 10.40 -17.80 -30.48
CA THR A 402 11.32 -16.65 -30.38
C THR A 402 11.45 -16.24 -28.91
N PRO A 403 12.66 -16.26 -28.31
CA PRO A 403 12.86 -15.83 -26.92
C PRO A 403 12.46 -14.36 -26.69
N ILE A 404 11.76 -14.11 -25.59
CA ILE A 404 11.19 -12.80 -25.21
C ILE A 404 11.43 -12.43 -23.73
N SER A 405 12.17 -13.25 -22.99
CA SER A 405 12.63 -12.91 -21.63
C SER A 405 14.14 -12.99 -21.52
N LYS A 406 14.69 -12.44 -20.44
CA LYS A 406 16.04 -12.80 -20.01
C LYS A 406 16.12 -14.30 -19.73
N GLU A 407 17.31 -14.85 -19.95
CA GLU A 407 17.60 -16.26 -19.74
C GLU A 407 17.94 -16.54 -18.27
N LEU A 408 17.39 -17.60 -17.72
CA LEU A 408 17.86 -18.22 -16.48
C LEU A 408 18.86 -19.31 -16.84
N LYS A 409 19.96 -19.45 -16.08
CA LYS A 409 21.03 -20.41 -16.37
C LYS A 409 21.19 -21.43 -15.25
N TYR A 410 21.41 -22.66 -15.68
CA TYR A 410 21.53 -23.84 -14.85
C TYR A 410 22.77 -24.64 -15.25
N ASN A 411 23.72 -24.80 -14.33
CA ASN A 411 24.92 -25.62 -14.50
C ASN A 411 24.60 -27.06 -14.10
N VAL A 412 24.69 -28.00 -15.04
CA VAL A 412 24.32 -29.40 -14.80
C VAL A 412 25.39 -30.07 -13.94
N VAL A 413 24.98 -30.66 -12.82
CA VAL A 413 25.85 -31.40 -11.90
C VAL A 413 25.41 -32.87 -11.79
N PRO A 414 26.36 -33.82 -11.59
CA PRO A 414 26.02 -35.25 -11.54
C PRO A 414 25.20 -35.64 -10.30
N GLU A 415 24.19 -36.48 -10.48
CA GLU A 415 23.36 -37.03 -9.37
C GLU A 415 24.17 -37.89 -8.39
N CYS A 416 25.21 -38.58 -8.86
CA CYS A 416 25.97 -39.53 -8.03
C CYS A 416 26.72 -38.88 -6.86
N LEU A 417 26.85 -37.54 -6.84
CA LEU A 417 27.53 -36.79 -5.81
C LEU A 417 26.61 -35.82 -5.05
N ASN A 418 25.38 -35.61 -5.51
CA ASN A 418 24.48 -34.58 -5.00
C ASN A 418 23.14 -35.18 -4.60
N ARG A 419 22.66 -34.85 -3.39
CA ARG A 419 21.34 -35.27 -2.91
C ARG A 419 20.29 -34.25 -3.36
N THR A 420 19.06 -34.73 -3.57
CA THR A 420 17.89 -33.89 -3.89
C THR A 420 16.98 -33.77 -2.66
N ASN A 421 17.13 -32.69 -1.90
CA ASN A 421 16.19 -32.28 -0.86
C ASN A 421 15.66 -30.90 -1.22
N GLU A 422 14.53 -30.88 -1.89
CA GLU A 422 14.08 -29.73 -2.65
C GLU A 422 12.91 -29.05 -1.97
N PHE A 423 12.95 -27.72 -1.93
CA PHE A 423 11.90 -26.91 -1.35
C PHE A 423 11.48 -25.85 -2.36
N ALA A 424 10.17 -25.63 -2.49
CA ALA A 424 9.60 -24.53 -3.24
C ALA A 424 9.18 -23.41 -2.31
N PHE A 425 9.54 -22.19 -2.67
CA PHE A 425 9.30 -20.96 -1.92
C PHE A 425 8.49 -19.99 -2.79
N LEU A 426 7.50 -19.34 -2.19
CA LEU A 426 6.92 -18.14 -2.77
C LEU A 426 7.95 -17.01 -2.65
N ASN A 427 8.53 -16.61 -3.78
CA ASN A 427 9.61 -15.63 -3.81
C ASN A 427 9.09 -14.20 -3.63
N ARG A 428 10.04 -13.25 -3.47
CA ARG A 428 9.71 -11.85 -3.22
C ARG A 428 8.90 -11.18 -4.33
N LEU A 429 8.93 -11.70 -5.56
CA LEU A 429 8.22 -11.15 -6.71
C LEU A 429 6.83 -11.79 -6.93
N GLY A 430 6.40 -12.71 -6.06
CA GLY A 430 5.13 -13.42 -6.17
C GLY A 430 5.13 -14.58 -7.18
N GLY A 431 6.31 -15.03 -7.60
CA GLY A 431 6.52 -16.28 -8.34
C GLY A 431 7.02 -17.40 -7.43
N TRP A 432 7.20 -18.60 -7.99
CA TRP A 432 7.72 -19.76 -7.27
C TRP A 432 9.16 -20.05 -7.64
N ASP A 433 10.03 -20.11 -6.65
CA ASP A 433 11.41 -20.55 -6.80
C ASP A 433 11.62 -21.86 -6.07
N SER A 434 12.53 -22.70 -6.56
CA SER A 434 12.99 -23.89 -5.83
C SER A 434 14.47 -23.81 -5.50
N PHE A 435 14.83 -24.44 -4.38
CA PHE A 435 16.21 -24.62 -3.96
C PHE A 435 16.43 -26.03 -3.43
N ASN A 436 17.58 -26.61 -3.78
CA ASN A 436 18.00 -27.94 -3.35
C ASN A 436 19.04 -27.84 -2.23
N PHE A 437 18.72 -28.39 -1.06
CA PHE A 437 19.65 -28.50 0.07
C PHE A 437 20.39 -29.85 0.02
N GLY A 438 21.47 -29.93 -0.77
CA GLY A 438 22.22 -31.17 -1.00
C GLY A 438 23.09 -31.67 0.17
N GLY A 439 23.21 -30.90 1.25
CA GLY A 439 24.07 -31.19 2.40
C GLY A 439 23.48 -32.17 3.41
N THR A 440 23.90 -32.04 4.67
CA THR A 440 23.48 -32.94 5.76
C THR A 440 22.07 -32.66 6.23
N TRP A 441 21.31 -33.72 6.51
CA TRP A 441 19.98 -33.68 7.11
C TRP A 441 19.99 -34.36 8.48
N SER A 442 19.30 -33.76 9.45
CA SER A 442 19.10 -34.31 10.80
C SER A 442 17.70 -33.98 11.32
N THR A 443 17.19 -34.81 12.24
CA THR A 443 15.90 -34.62 12.89
C THR A 443 16.04 -34.71 14.41
N GLU A 444 15.32 -33.85 15.12
CA GLU A 444 15.16 -33.87 16.57
C GLU A 444 13.68 -33.96 16.91
N PHE A 445 13.32 -34.76 17.92
CA PHE A 445 11.94 -34.84 18.42
C PHE A 445 11.90 -34.68 19.93
N LYS A 446 10.91 -33.91 20.41
CA LYS A 446 10.57 -33.79 21.82
C LYS A 446 9.16 -34.32 22.04
N THR A 447 8.96 -35.00 23.16
CA THR A 447 7.63 -35.52 23.52
C THR A 447 7.16 -34.87 24.81
N ASP A 448 6.01 -34.21 24.76
CA ASP A 448 5.33 -33.68 25.94
C ASP A 448 4.07 -34.50 26.23
N ALA A 449 3.94 -34.94 27.49
CA ALA A 449 2.83 -35.76 27.94
C ALA A 449 2.00 -35.01 29.00
N SER A 450 0.69 -34.96 28.80
CA SER A 450 -0.27 -34.54 29.82
C SER A 450 -0.88 -35.79 30.46
N THR A 451 -0.83 -35.85 31.79
CA THR A 451 -1.36 -36.99 32.56
C THR A 451 -2.59 -36.58 33.36
N VAL A 452 -3.42 -37.57 33.69
CA VAL A 452 -4.55 -37.41 34.62
C VAL A 452 -4.45 -38.45 35.72
N TYR A 453 -4.76 -38.03 36.94
CA TYR A 453 -4.79 -38.91 38.10
C TYR A 453 -6.19 -39.51 38.26
N LYS A 454 -6.25 -40.84 38.41
CA LYS A 454 -7.48 -41.59 38.64
C LYS A 454 -7.69 -41.77 40.16
N THR A 455 -8.93 -41.63 40.61
CA THR A 455 -9.30 -41.90 42.02
C THR A 455 -9.19 -43.40 42.31
N LEU A 456 -8.41 -43.76 43.32
CA LEU A 456 -8.22 -45.15 43.78
C LEU A 456 -9.53 -45.73 44.33
N LEU A 457 -9.95 -46.88 43.78
CA LEU A 457 -11.05 -47.69 44.31
C LEU A 457 -10.51 -48.93 45.06
N PRO A 458 -11.28 -49.54 45.98
CA PRO A 458 -10.81 -50.62 46.86
C PRO A 458 -10.33 -51.90 46.16
N ASP A 459 -10.66 -52.09 44.89
CA ASP A 459 -10.37 -53.27 44.07
C ASP A 459 -9.14 -53.11 43.15
N TYR A 460 -8.42 -51.98 43.24
CA TYR A 460 -7.21 -51.73 42.47
C TYR A 460 -6.11 -52.75 42.77
N LYS A 461 -5.40 -53.18 41.73
CA LYS A 461 -4.25 -54.12 41.80
C LYS A 461 -2.95 -53.38 41.48
N ILE A 462 -1.82 -54.05 41.65
CA ILE A 462 -0.48 -53.49 41.32
C ILE A 462 -0.38 -53.07 39.84
N SER A 463 -1.17 -53.67 38.94
CA SER A 463 -1.25 -53.30 37.53
C SER A 463 -2.25 -52.17 37.22
N SER A 464 -2.92 -51.60 38.22
CA SER A 464 -3.92 -50.54 38.02
C SER A 464 -3.24 -49.18 37.83
N GLU A 465 -3.74 -48.41 36.86
CA GLU A 465 -3.22 -47.09 36.52
C GLU A 465 -3.70 -46.04 37.53
N ILE A 466 -2.78 -45.42 38.27
CA ILE A 466 -3.07 -44.28 39.19
C ILE A 466 -2.89 -42.95 38.45
N GLU A 467 -1.94 -42.91 37.54
CA GLU A 467 -1.68 -41.81 36.62
C GLU A 467 -1.68 -42.39 35.21
N SER A 468 -2.52 -41.86 34.33
CA SER A 468 -2.59 -42.29 32.94
C SER A 468 -2.27 -41.13 32.01
N VAL A 469 -1.52 -41.40 30.94
CA VAL A 469 -1.28 -40.43 29.88
C VAL A 469 -2.62 -40.13 29.20
N PHE A 470 -3.11 -38.91 29.40
CA PHE A 470 -4.30 -38.42 28.73
C PHE A 470 -3.97 -38.00 27.30
N LYS A 471 -2.80 -37.38 27.11
CA LYS A 471 -2.33 -36.87 25.82
C LYS A 471 -0.82 -36.96 25.75
N LYS A 472 -0.29 -37.33 24.58
CA LYS A 472 1.14 -37.21 24.26
C LYS A 472 1.27 -36.58 22.89
N GLU A 473 1.95 -35.44 22.83
CA GLU A 473 2.28 -34.74 21.60
C GLU A 473 3.76 -34.91 21.28
N ILE A 474 4.06 -34.95 19.98
CA ILE A 474 5.43 -34.99 19.47
C ILE A 474 5.65 -33.66 18.73
N GLU A 475 6.65 -32.91 19.15
CA GLU A 475 7.19 -31.79 18.38
C GLU A 475 8.42 -32.31 17.63
N GLU A 476 8.33 -32.34 16.31
CA GLU A 476 9.42 -32.73 15.41
C GLU A 476 10.01 -31.49 14.75
N GLN A 477 11.33 -31.37 14.76
CA GLN A 477 12.07 -30.34 14.04
C GLN A 477 13.14 -30.99 13.17
N PHE A 478 13.23 -30.54 11.93
CA PHE A 478 14.21 -30.96 10.94
C PHE A 478 15.26 -29.86 10.76
N SER A 479 16.51 -30.23 10.53
CA SER A 479 17.59 -29.32 10.14
C SER A 479 18.26 -29.85 8.88
N ILE A 480 18.39 -28.99 7.88
CA ILE A 480 18.98 -29.33 6.59
C ILE A 480 19.96 -28.26 6.13
N LYS A 481 21.05 -28.68 5.46
CA LYS A 481 22.11 -27.78 5.00
C LYS A 481 22.25 -27.78 3.50
N SER A 482 22.63 -26.64 2.93
CA SER A 482 23.02 -26.53 1.53
C SER A 482 24.41 -27.13 1.30
N ASP A 483 24.73 -27.37 0.03
CA ASP A 483 26.13 -27.41 -0.40
C ASP A 483 26.76 -26.01 -0.28
N ILE A 484 28.06 -25.91 -0.57
CA ILE A 484 28.75 -24.62 -0.60
C ILE A 484 28.13 -23.78 -1.74
N VAL A 485 27.73 -22.55 -1.42
CA VAL A 485 27.12 -21.60 -2.35
C VAL A 485 27.91 -20.29 -2.39
N ASP A 486 27.71 -19.53 -3.47
CA ASP A 486 28.30 -18.20 -3.63
C ASP A 486 27.47 -17.11 -2.90
N TYR A 487 28.04 -15.90 -2.83
CA TYR A 487 27.40 -14.77 -2.17
C TYR A 487 26.08 -14.34 -2.85
N ASN A 488 25.98 -14.44 -4.17
CA ASN A 488 24.74 -14.07 -4.88
C ASN A 488 23.59 -15.03 -4.53
N THR A 489 23.89 -16.32 -4.41
CA THR A 489 22.94 -17.34 -3.96
C THR A 489 22.53 -17.09 -2.52
N VAL A 490 23.45 -16.67 -1.65
CA VAL A 490 23.15 -16.27 -0.28
C VAL A 490 22.17 -15.09 -0.22
N GLU A 491 22.43 -14.02 -0.98
CA GLU A 491 21.55 -12.85 -1.00
C GLU A 491 20.14 -13.21 -1.51
N TRP A 492 20.04 -14.08 -2.50
CA TRP A 492 18.75 -14.61 -2.97
C TRP A 492 18.08 -15.53 -1.94
N LEU A 493 18.82 -16.41 -1.25
CA LEU A 493 18.28 -17.24 -0.17
C LEU A 493 17.82 -16.41 1.03
N ARG A 494 18.44 -15.24 1.28
CA ARG A 494 17.93 -14.27 2.26
C ARG A 494 16.56 -13.73 1.86
N GLU A 495 16.31 -13.54 0.55
CA GLU A 495 14.96 -13.26 0.08
C GLU A 495 14.04 -14.44 0.43
N LEU A 496 14.36 -15.66 -0.01
CA LEU A 496 13.51 -16.84 0.24
C LEU A 496 13.24 -17.14 1.72
N ALA A 497 14.15 -16.75 2.63
CA ALA A 497 13.95 -16.86 4.07
C ALA A 497 12.75 -16.05 4.60
N ALA A 498 12.37 -14.98 3.90
CA ALA A 498 11.18 -14.18 4.21
C ALA A 498 9.91 -14.71 3.51
N SER A 499 10.01 -15.84 2.81
CA SER A 499 8.85 -16.50 2.19
C SER A 499 7.80 -16.84 3.24
N LYS A 500 6.54 -16.56 2.91
CA LYS A 500 5.38 -16.92 3.75
C LYS A 500 4.90 -18.35 3.51
N VAL A 501 5.37 -18.98 2.43
CA VAL A 501 4.84 -20.25 1.94
C VAL A 501 5.99 -21.10 1.43
N VAL A 502 6.17 -22.25 2.04
CA VAL A 502 7.23 -23.19 1.70
C VAL A 502 6.65 -24.60 1.60
N TYR A 503 7.05 -25.34 0.57
CA TYR A 503 6.68 -26.74 0.38
C TYR A 503 7.93 -27.59 0.20
N GLU A 504 7.98 -28.75 0.85
CA GLU A 504 8.94 -29.80 0.51
C GLU A 504 8.44 -30.52 -0.76
N LEU A 505 9.24 -30.54 -1.82
CA LEU A 505 8.79 -31.05 -3.13
C LEU A 505 8.76 -32.57 -3.22
N TYR A 506 9.45 -33.28 -2.32
CA TYR A 506 9.37 -34.75 -2.26
C TYR A 506 8.02 -35.23 -1.71
N SER A 507 7.59 -34.68 -0.56
CA SER A 507 6.35 -35.09 0.11
C SER A 507 5.15 -34.21 -0.25
N LEU A 508 5.38 -33.07 -0.89
CA LEU A 508 4.40 -32.00 -1.18
C LEU A 508 3.79 -31.40 0.09
N LYS A 509 4.41 -31.61 1.25
CA LYS A 509 3.95 -31.08 2.53
C LYS A 509 4.30 -29.62 2.68
N TYR A 510 3.39 -28.89 3.31
CA TYR A 510 3.62 -27.51 3.72
C TYR A 510 4.61 -27.48 4.89
N VAL A 511 5.56 -26.55 4.81
CA VAL A 511 6.68 -26.42 5.72
C VAL A 511 6.63 -25.05 6.40
N ILE A 512 6.81 -25.04 7.71
CA ILE A 512 7.07 -23.83 8.49
C ILE A 512 8.57 -23.76 8.73
N VAL A 513 9.22 -22.74 8.16
CA VAL A 513 10.63 -22.47 8.40
C VAL A 513 10.77 -21.76 9.74
N ASP A 514 11.41 -22.43 10.70
CA ASP A 514 11.65 -21.90 12.04
C ASP A 514 12.85 -20.94 12.04
N ASP A 515 13.87 -21.28 11.25
CA ASP A 515 15.13 -20.57 11.22
C ASP A 515 15.87 -20.85 9.90
N LEU A 516 16.56 -19.85 9.36
CA LEU A 516 17.42 -19.98 8.19
C LEU A 516 18.72 -19.22 8.46
N ASN A 517 19.73 -19.97 8.87
CA ASN A 517 21.01 -19.43 9.30
C ASN A 517 22.06 -19.51 8.21
N LEU A 518 22.85 -18.44 8.08
CA LEU A 518 24.06 -18.43 7.30
C LEU A 518 25.25 -18.87 8.17
N LYS A 519 25.97 -19.90 7.74
CA LYS A 519 27.30 -20.22 8.24
C LYS A 519 28.33 -19.65 7.26
N TYR A 520 29.02 -18.62 7.70
CA TYR A 520 30.16 -18.04 7.00
C TYR A 520 31.47 -18.56 7.62
N ASN A 521 32.44 -18.86 6.78
CA ASN A 521 33.81 -19.13 7.21
C ASN A 521 34.74 -18.16 6.46
N ASP A 522 35.47 -17.34 7.22
CA ASP A 522 36.29 -16.21 6.73
C ASP A 522 37.40 -16.63 5.76
N ASP A 523 37.72 -17.94 5.67
CA ASP A 523 38.93 -18.41 5.01
C ASP A 523 38.81 -18.68 3.49
N ASP A 524 37.62 -18.74 2.87
CA ASP A 524 37.52 -19.16 1.43
C ASP A 524 36.25 -18.73 0.64
N ASP A 525 35.51 -17.68 1.01
CA ASP A 525 34.23 -17.32 0.32
C ASP A 525 33.23 -18.48 0.19
N ASN A 526 33.33 -19.47 1.10
CA ASN A 526 32.51 -20.66 1.12
C ASN A 526 31.34 -20.45 2.10
N TYR A 527 30.14 -20.24 1.56
CA TYR A 527 28.93 -20.05 2.36
C TYR A 527 28.14 -21.35 2.44
N GLN A 528 27.61 -21.67 3.62
CA GLN A 528 26.66 -22.76 3.80
C GLN A 528 25.42 -22.24 4.52
N VAL A 529 24.24 -22.59 4.01
CA VAL A 529 22.96 -22.22 4.61
C VAL A 529 22.38 -23.43 5.34
N GLU A 530 21.90 -23.22 6.56
CA GLU A 530 21.18 -24.21 7.35
C GLU A 530 19.75 -23.75 7.59
N MET A 531 18.78 -24.55 7.15
CA MET A 531 17.36 -24.31 7.38
C MET A 531 16.84 -25.29 8.42
N LYS A 532 16.19 -24.76 9.46
CA LYS A 532 15.41 -25.54 10.42
C LYS A 532 13.93 -25.36 10.14
N TYR A 533 13.19 -26.47 10.16
CA TYR A 533 11.78 -26.45 9.80
C TYR A 533 10.98 -27.56 10.48
N HIS A 534 9.67 -27.40 10.49
CA HIS A 534 8.71 -28.44 10.84
C HIS A 534 7.55 -28.45 9.84
N TYR A 535 6.80 -29.55 9.81
CA TYR A 535 5.58 -29.62 9.00
C TYR A 535 4.42 -28.94 9.74
N SER A 536 3.49 -28.35 9.00
CA SER A 536 2.27 -27.81 9.62
C SER A 536 1.40 -28.86 10.30
N ASP A 537 1.57 -30.14 9.94
CA ASP A 537 0.89 -31.28 10.55
C ASP A 537 1.85 -32.12 11.41
N ASN A 538 1.47 -32.42 12.65
CA ASN A 538 2.25 -33.25 13.56
C ASN A 538 1.49 -34.52 13.95
N PHE A 539 2.23 -35.56 14.34
CA PHE A 539 1.64 -36.79 14.86
C PHE A 539 0.86 -36.50 16.16
N ASN A 540 -0.47 -36.73 16.14
CA ASN A 540 -1.39 -36.52 17.25
C ASN A 540 -1.68 -35.03 17.62
N SER A 541 -1.66 -34.11 16.65
CA SER A 541 -1.95 -32.68 16.84
C SER A 541 -3.43 -32.35 17.06
N VAL A 542 -3.74 -31.41 17.96
CA VAL A 542 -5.08 -30.82 18.11
C VAL A 542 -5.24 -29.64 17.15
N ILE A 543 -6.30 -29.67 16.32
CA ILE A 543 -6.72 -28.49 15.55
C ILE A 543 -7.19 -27.42 16.57
N LYS A 544 -6.38 -26.38 16.79
CA LYS A 544 -6.79 -25.22 17.60
C LYS A 544 -7.78 -24.40 16.77
N GLY A 545 -9.05 -24.41 17.20
CA GLY A 545 -10.13 -23.62 16.60
C GLY A 545 -10.10 -22.15 16.99
#